data_AF-A0A7V1H493-F1
#
_entry.id   AF-A0A7V1H493-F1
#
_cell.length_a   1.000
_cell.length_b   1.000
_cell.length_c   1.000
_cell.angle_alpha   90.00
_cell.angle_beta   90.00
_cell.angle_gamma   90.00
#
_symmetry.space_group_name_H-M   'P 1'
#
loop_
_entity.id
_entity.type
_entity.pdbx_description
1 polymer ?
#
loop_
_entity_poly.entity_id
_entity_poly.type
_entity_poly.pdbx_seq_one_letter_code
_entity_poly.pdbx_strand_id
1 'polypeptide(L)' 'MAIKYPPELHPSIIEKEGKKEGVILPIAEYEKLPEYLEEIKDIPDYIKRKNEEEIDIEEAFRNV' A
#
# COMPACT_ATOMS: atom_id res chain seq x y z
N MET A 1 5.45 13.55 0.08
CA MET A 1 4.66 12.42 -0.43
C MET A 1 3.28 12.52 0.18
N ALA A 2 2.28 12.96 -0.59
CA ALA A 2 0.91 13.01 -0.09
C ALA A 2 0.35 11.59 -0.17
N ILE A 3 -0.08 11.04 0.96
CA ILE A 3 -0.80 9.76 0.97
C ILE A 3 -2.09 10.01 0.19
N LYS A 4 -2.23 9.39 -0.99
CA LYS A 4 -3.51 9.41 -1.70
C LYS A 4 -4.53 8.69 -0.83
N TYR A 5 -5.72 9.27 -0.72
CA TYR A 5 -6.85 8.62 -0.08
C TYR A 5 -7.14 7.28 -0.78
N PRO A 6 -7.68 6.28 -0.04
CA PRO A 6 -8.07 5.02 -0.66
C PRO A 6 -8.96 5.28 -1.88
N PRO A 7 -8.79 4.51 -2.97
CA PRO A 7 -9.64 4.65 -4.14
C PRO A 7 -11.09 4.40 -3.71
N GLU A 8 -12.00 5.22 -4.24
CA GLU A 8 -13.43 4.99 -4.05
C GLU A 8 -13.85 3.77 -4.87
N LEU A 9 -14.49 2.79 -4.21
CA LEU A 9 -14.88 1.52 -4.80
C LEU A 9 -16.39 1.32 -4.71
N HIS A 10 -16.97 0.76 -5.76
CA HIS A 10 -18.38 0.43 -5.88
C HIS A 10 -18.55 -1.07 -6.19
N PRO A 11 -18.21 -1.95 -5.23
CA PRO A 11 -18.29 -3.38 -5.42
C PRO A 11 -19.74 -3.88 -5.45
N SER A 12 -20.02 -4.82 -6.36
CA SER A 12 -21.17 -5.71 -6.25
C SER A 12 -20.75 -7.02 -5.62
N ILE A 13 -21.30 -7.35 -4.45
CA ILE A 13 -20.94 -8.56 -3.71
C ILE A 13 -21.71 -9.77 -4.25
N ILE A 14 -20.99 -10.85 -4.51
CA ILE A 14 -21.57 -12.16 -4.85
C ILE A 14 -21.66 -12.97 -3.56
N GLU A 15 -22.87 -13.35 -3.19
CA GLU A 15 -23.15 -14.19 -2.01
C GLU A 15 -23.71 -15.54 -2.43
N LYS A 16 -23.25 -16.60 -1.75
CA LYS A 16 -23.75 -17.96 -1.89
C LYS A 16 -23.91 -18.57 -0.50
N GLU A 17 -25.08 -19.11 -0.20
CA GLU A 17 -25.38 -19.74 1.10
C GLU A 17 -25.07 -18.82 2.30
N GLY A 18 -25.29 -17.51 2.14
CA GLY A 18 -25.00 -16.51 3.18
C GLY A 18 -23.52 -16.19 3.36
N LYS A 19 -22.63 -16.70 2.50
CA LYS A 19 -21.21 -16.37 2.47
C LYS A 19 -20.88 -15.46 1.30
N LYS A 20 -20.10 -14.43 1.56
CA LYS A 20 -19.51 -13.57 0.53
C LYS A 20 -18.39 -14.36 -0.17
N GLU A 21 -18.67 -14.83 -1.38
CA GLU A 21 -17.72 -15.66 -2.14
C GLU A 21 -16.91 -14.84 -3.15
N GLY A 22 -17.44 -13.70 -3.58
CA GLY A 22 -16.77 -12.90 -4.58
C GLY A 22 -17.27 -11.48 -4.66
N VAL A 23 -16.62 -10.71 -5.52
CA VAL A 23 -16.96 -9.32 -5.80
C VAL A 23 -16.75 -9.02 -7.26
N ILE A 24 -17.63 -8.20 -7.83
CA ILE A 24 -17.47 -7.60 -9.15
C ILE A 24 -17.15 -6.13 -8.93
N LEU A 25 -16.07 -5.66 -9.56
CA LEU A 25 -15.68 -4.26 -9.58
C LEU A 25 -15.70 -3.74 -11.02
N PRO A 26 -16.08 -2.47 -11.22
CA PRO A 26 -15.75 -1.76 -12.45
C PRO A 26 -14.25 -1.86 -12.75
N ILE A 27 -13.89 -2.08 -14.02
CA ILE A 27 -12.49 -2.27 -14.45
C ILE A 27 -11.62 -1.10 -14.00
N ALA A 28 -12.11 0.14 -14.18
CA ALA A 28 -11.38 1.34 -13.79
C ALA A 28 -11.13 1.47 -12.28
N GLU A 29 -11.90 0.80 -11.44
CA GLU A 29 -11.68 0.74 -9.99
C GLU A 29 -10.71 -0.37 -9.63
N TYR A 30 -10.84 -1.53 -10.29
CA TYR A 30 -9.89 -2.63 -10.14
C TYR A 30 -8.47 -2.20 -10.52
N GLU A 31 -8.30 -1.47 -11.62
CA GLU A 31 -7.00 -1.01 -12.10
C GLU A 31 -6.30 -0.03 -11.13
N LYS A 32 -7.07 0.69 -10.29
CA LYS A 32 -6.50 1.61 -9.28
C LYS A 32 -6.05 0.90 -8.00
N LEU A 33 -6.50 -0.33 -7.78
CA LEU A 33 -6.17 -1.08 -6.56
C LEU A 33 -4.68 -1.46 -6.49
N PRO A 34 -4.03 -2.00 -7.55
CA PRO A 34 -2.61 -2.31 -7.52
C PRO A 34 -1.74 -1.11 -7.15
N GLU A 35 -1.97 0.05 -7.78
CA GLU A 35 -1.20 1.27 -7.52
C GLU A 35 -1.33 1.70 -6.05
N TYR A 36 -2.56 1.73 -5.52
CA TYR A 36 -2.79 2.06 -4.11
C TYR A 36 -2.14 1.05 -3.16
N LEU A 37 -2.19 -0.25 -3.48
CA LEU A 37 -1.58 -1.30 -2.67
C LEU A 37 -0.04 -1.21 -2.68
N GLU A 38 0.58 -0.83 -3.80
CA GLU A 38 2.01 -0.55 -3.87
C GLU A 38 2.39 0.67 -3.02
N GLU A 39 1.64 1.77 -3.13
CA GLU A 39 1.86 2.97 -2.30
C GLU A 39 1.78 2.64 -0.78
N ILE A 40 0.88 1.73 -0.37
CA ILE A 40 0.79 1.28 1.04
C ILE A 40 1.95 0.39 1.45
N LYS A 41 2.41 -0.51 0.57
CA LYS A 41 3.51 -1.44 0.90
C LYS A 41 4.82 -0.72 1.19
N ASP A 42 5.00 0.47 0.63
CA ASP A 42 6.16 1.32 0.91
C ASP A 42 6.09 2.02 2.28
N ILE A 43 4.91 2.06 2.93
CA ILE A 43 4.72 2.75 4.21
C ILE A 43 5.53 2.12 5.36
N PRO A 44 5.50 0.79 5.58
CA PRO A 44 6.37 0.16 6.56
C PRO A 44 7.86 0.46 6.35
N ASP A 45 8.34 0.39 5.11
CA ASP A 45 9.73 0.67 4.76
C ASP A 45 10.09 2.15 4.92
N TYR A 46 9.15 3.04 4.64
CA TYR A 46 9.30 4.47 4.91
C TYR A 46 9.34 4.76 6.42
N ILE A 47 8.46 4.15 7.21
CA ILE A 47 8.46 4.28 8.67
C ILE A 47 9.76 3.73 9.25
N LYS A 48 10.24 2.59 8.74
CA LYS A 48 11.52 1.99 9.14
C LYS A 48 12.67 2.94 8.85
N ARG A 49 12.80 3.42 7.61
CA ARG A 49 13.84 4.39 7.21
C ARG A 49 13.79 5.68 8.03
N LYS A 50 12.59 6.15 8.38
CA LYS A 50 12.41 7.36 9.19
C LYS A 50 12.78 7.16 10.67
N ASN A 51 12.67 5.93 11.17
CA ASN A 51 12.97 5.59 12.56
C ASN A 51 14.39 5.02 12.75
N GLU A 52 15.12 4.77 11.68
CA GLU A 52 16.56 4.48 11.73
C GLU A 52 17.31 5.78 12.06
N GLU A 53 18.30 5.69 12.94
CA GLU A 53 19.17 6.84 13.24
C GLU A 53 19.93 7.21 11.96
N GLU A 54 19.80 8.46 11.51
CA GLU A 54 20.60 8.98 10.42
C GLU A 54 22.06 9.01 10.87
N ILE A 55 22.84 8.03 10.44
CA ILE A 55 24.29 8.01 10.62
C ILE A 55 24.94 8.94 9.59
N ASP A 56 25.92 9.71 10.06
CA ASP A 56 26.73 10.55 9.19
C ASP A 56 27.45 9.68 8.14
N ILE A 57 27.45 10.14 6.89
CA ILE A 57 28.02 9.39 5.77
C ILE A 57 29.50 9.05 6.02
N GLU A 58 30.26 9.91 6.69
CA GLU A 58 31.66 9.69 7.01
C GLU A 58 31.85 8.61 8.09
N GLU A 59 30.86 8.41 8.96
CA GLU A 59 30.84 7.36 9.98
C GLU A 59 30.43 6.02 9.38
N ALA A 60 29.48 6.01 8.44
CA ALA A 60 29.06 4.82 7.72
C ALA A 60 30.21 4.17 6.92
N PHE A 61 31.08 4.98 6.29
CA PHE A 61 32.23 4.48 5.55
C PHE A 61 33.44 4.06 6.41
N ARG A 62 33.50 4.41 7.71
CA ARG A 62 34.59 3.96 8.61
C ARG A 62 34.42 2.53 9.12
N ASN A 63 33.20 1.99 9.08
CA ASN A 63 32.86 0.68 9.61
C ASN A 63 32.75 -0.43 8.53
N VAL A 64 33.23 -0.16 7.31
CA VAL A 64 33.35 -1.11 6.19
C VAL A 64 34.83 -1.43 5.97
#